data_AF-A0A6J4YE51-F1
#
_entry.id   AF-A0A6J4YE51-F1
#
_cell.length_a   1.000
_cell.length_b   1.000
_cell.length_c   1.000
_cell.angle_alpha   90.00
_cell.angle_beta   90.00
_cell.angle_gamma   90.00
#
_symmetry.space_group_name_H-M   'P 1'
#
loop_
_entity.id
_entity.type
_entity.pdbx_description
1 polymer ?
#
loop_
_entity_poly.entity_id
_entity_poly.type
_entity_poly.pdbx_seq_one_letter_code
_entity_poly.pdbx_strand_id
1 'polypeptide(L)'
;MSEDSFIEITSESWFSRMGNAFIGILIGLVLFIAGFPVLFWNEGRAVKRYKTLNEGAGVVISLPEARVLPENDGQLIHVFGRAATDEVVSDPEFEVAVNAIKLKRKVEMYQWKENKKRKTKKNWAAAKKPLPPIRTARAGQRA
;
A
#
# COMPACT_ATOMS: atom_id res chain seq x y z
N MET A 1 -43.63 7.16 -34.85
CA MET A 1 -42.64 8.08 -34.25
C MET A 1 -41.33 7.32 -34.20
N SER A 2 -40.42 7.60 -35.13
CA SER A 2 -39.13 6.93 -35.29
C SER A 2 -38.12 7.52 -34.30
N GLU A 3 -37.48 6.67 -33.49
CA GLU A 3 -36.37 7.06 -32.61
C GLU A 3 -35.10 7.21 -33.45
N ASP A 4 -34.65 8.45 -33.66
CA ASP A 4 -33.36 8.74 -34.28
C ASP A 4 -32.23 8.39 -33.30
N SER A 5 -31.44 7.36 -33.62
CA SER A 5 -30.23 7.04 -32.87
C SER A 5 -29.05 7.85 -33.41
N PHE A 6 -28.59 8.85 -32.66
CA PHE A 6 -27.37 9.57 -33.00
C PHE A 6 -26.14 8.79 -32.48
N ILE A 7 -25.23 8.42 -33.38
CA ILE A 7 -23.93 7.85 -33.02
C ILE A 7 -22.93 8.99 -33.12
N GLU A 8 -22.48 9.50 -31.98
CA GLU A 8 -21.40 10.48 -31.94
C GLU A 8 -20.08 9.75 -32.19
N ILE A 9 -19.53 9.93 -33.39
CA ILE A 9 -18.20 9.42 -33.75
C ILE A 9 -17.21 10.53 -33.48
N THR A 10 -16.59 10.51 -32.30
CA THR A 10 -15.48 11.41 -31.98
C THR A 10 -14.25 11.00 -32.81
N SER A 11 -14.03 11.66 -33.94
CA SER A 11 -12.81 11.50 -34.71
C SER A 11 -11.72 12.41 -34.14
N GLU A 12 -10.78 11.88 -33.39
CA GLU A 12 -9.57 12.64 -33.05
C GLU A 12 -8.77 12.91 -34.32
N SER A 13 -8.47 14.18 -34.60
CA SER A 13 -7.68 14.56 -35.78
C SER A 13 -6.24 14.04 -35.64
N TRP A 14 -5.68 13.52 -36.73
CA TRP A 14 -4.30 13.03 -36.77
C TRP A 14 -3.28 14.06 -36.26
N PHE A 15 -3.55 15.35 -36.52
CA PHE A 15 -2.73 16.47 -36.05
C PHE A 15 -2.80 16.68 -34.52
N SER A 16 -3.97 16.48 -33.90
CA SER A 16 -4.13 16.50 -32.44
C SER A 16 -3.35 15.37 -31.76
N ARG A 17 -3.36 14.17 -32.37
CA ARG A 17 -2.60 13.00 -31.89
C ARG A 17 -1.08 13.21 -31.99
N MET A 18 -0.62 13.84 -33.07
CA MET A 18 0.81 14.20 -33.23
C MET A 18 1.25 15.29 -32.25
N GLY A 19 0.46 16.36 -32.09
CA GLY A 19 0.77 17.44 -31.14
C GLY A 19 0.89 16.93 -29.70
N ASN A 20 -0.03 16.05 -29.28
CA ASN A 20 0.03 15.41 -27.97
C ASN A 20 1.27 14.51 -27.80
N ALA A 21 1.74 13.85 -28.86
CA ALA A 21 2.95 13.03 -28.80
C ALA A 21 4.20 13.86 -28.53
N PHE A 22 4.34 15.04 -29.16
CA PHE A 22 5.48 15.94 -28.93
C PHE A 22 5.50 16.51 -27.50
N ILE A 23 4.34 16.85 -26.95
CA ILE A 23 4.22 17.26 -25.54
C ILE A 23 4.63 16.12 -24.61
N GLY A 24 4.20 14.89 -24.91
CA GLY A 24 4.60 13.69 -24.18
C GLY A 24 6.11 13.46 -24.18
N ILE A 25 6.81 13.72 -25.29
CA ILE A 25 8.27 13.62 -25.39
C ILE A 25 8.96 14.65 -24.49
N LEU A 26 8.51 15.91 -24.49
CA LEU A 26 9.09 16.96 -23.66
C LEU A 26 8.92 16.64 -22.16
N ILE A 27 7.73 16.22 -21.77
CA ILE A 27 7.45 15.79 -20.38
C ILE A 27 8.33 14.59 -20.03
N GLY A 28 8.44 13.61 -20.91
CA GLY A 28 9.30 12.44 -20.72
C GLY A 28 10.77 12.82 -20.50
N LEU A 29 11.29 13.80 -21.25
CA LEU A 29 12.66 14.28 -21.12
C LEU A 29 12.89 15.03 -19.80
N VAL A 30 11.93 15.86 -19.38
CA VAL A 30 11.98 16.53 -18.07
C VAL A 30 11.97 15.49 -16.94
N LEU A 31 11.07 14.49 -17.00
CA LEU A 31 10.99 13.43 -16.00
C LEU A 31 12.26 12.56 -15.99
N PHE A 32 12.85 12.30 -17.15
CA PHE A 32 14.11 11.57 -17.26
C PHE A 32 15.24 12.30 -16.52
N ILE A 33 15.42 13.61 -16.77
CA ILE A 33 16.44 14.41 -16.10
C ILE A 33 16.13 14.53 -14.60
N ALA A 34 14.89 14.81 -14.22
CA ALA A 34 14.47 14.94 -12.82
C ALA A 34 14.58 13.62 -12.03
N GLY A 35 14.50 12.48 -12.71
CA GLY A 35 14.67 11.16 -12.10
C GLY A 35 16.03 10.98 -11.44
N PHE A 36 17.11 11.51 -12.03
CA PHE A 36 18.46 11.35 -11.48
C PHE A 36 18.64 12.06 -10.12
N PRO A 37 18.31 13.36 -9.95
CA PRO A 37 18.34 14.01 -8.64
C PRO A 37 17.46 13.33 -7.59
N VAL A 38 16.26 12.87 -7.99
CA VAL A 38 15.34 12.19 -7.06
C VAL A 38 15.92 10.86 -6.58
N LEU A 39 16.47 10.06 -7.50
CA LEU A 39 17.13 8.80 -7.15
C LEU A 39 18.37 9.06 -6.29
N PHE A 40 19.22 10.01 -6.67
CA PHE A 40 20.43 10.34 -5.92
C PHE A 40 20.09 10.83 -4.50
N TRP A 41 19.06 11.66 -4.33
CA TRP A 41 18.58 12.07 -3.01
C TRP A 41 18.10 10.86 -2.19
N ASN A 42 17.36 9.95 -2.82
CA ASN A 42 16.83 8.77 -2.14
C ASN A 42 17.95 7.81 -1.71
N GLU A 43 18.86 7.49 -2.62
CA GLU A 43 20.02 6.63 -2.37
C GLU A 43 20.97 7.26 -1.36
N GLY A 44 21.26 8.56 -1.48
CA GLY A 44 22.09 9.29 -0.53
C GLY A 44 21.54 9.21 0.90
N ARG A 45 20.23 9.34 1.08
CA ARG A 45 19.59 9.13 2.39
C ARG A 45 19.73 7.68 2.89
N ALA A 46 19.53 6.71 2.01
CA ALA A 46 19.66 5.29 2.36
C ALA A 46 21.10 4.94 2.79
N VAL A 47 22.10 5.39 2.04
CA VAL A 47 23.52 5.18 2.35
C VAL A 47 23.90 5.91 3.64
N LYS A 48 23.47 7.16 3.82
CA LYS A 48 23.74 7.91 5.07
C LYS A 48 23.14 7.20 6.27
N ARG A 49 21.89 6.72 6.17
CA ARG A 49 21.22 5.94 7.23
C ARG A 49 22.00 4.67 7.55
N TYR A 50 22.42 3.92 6.52
CA TYR A 50 23.19 2.70 6.69
C TYR A 50 24.51 2.97 7.42
N LYS A 51 25.28 3.98 6.97
CA LYS A 51 26.55 4.36 7.61
C LYS A 51 26.35 4.77 9.07
N THR A 52 25.39 5.66 9.34
CA THR A 52 25.11 6.12 10.71
C THR A 52 24.67 4.97 11.62
N LEU A 53 23.85 4.03 11.14
CA LEU A 53 23.46 2.86 11.92
C LEU A 53 24.63 1.91 12.16
N ASN A 54 25.51 1.73 11.17
CA ASN A 54 26.68 0.87 11.31
C ASN A 54 27.72 1.48 12.26
N GLU A 55 27.96 2.78 12.17
CA GLU A 55 28.78 3.55 13.12
C GLU A 55 28.19 3.45 14.53
N GLY A 56 26.89 3.71 14.67
CA GLY A 56 26.17 3.57 15.95
C GLY A 56 26.27 2.15 16.54
N ALA A 57 26.07 1.12 15.72
CA ALA A 57 26.21 -0.27 16.13
C ALA A 57 27.65 -0.66 16.52
N GLY A 58 28.66 0.01 15.95
CA GLY A 58 30.06 -0.21 16.30
C GLY A 58 30.47 0.43 17.63
N VAL A 59 29.79 1.50 18.06
CA VAL A 59 30.11 2.24 19.29
C VAL A 59 29.11 2.00 20.43
N VAL A 60 28.00 1.30 20.18
CA VAL A 60 26.95 1.10 21.17
C VAL A 60 27.39 0.11 22.26
N ILE A 61 27.23 0.53 23.52
CA ILE A 61 27.38 -0.36 24.67
C ILE A 61 26.02 -0.95 25.03
N SER A 62 25.94 -2.29 25.04
CA SER A 62 24.71 -2.99 25.43
C SER A 62 24.74 -3.40 26.90
N LEU A 63 23.75 -2.96 27.68
CA LEU A 63 23.63 -3.25 29.11
C LEU A 63 22.32 -4.00 29.41
N PRO A 64 22.33 -4.99 30.34
CA PRO A 64 21.14 -5.76 30.71
C PRO A 64 20.14 -4.98 31.59
N GLU A 65 20.57 -3.86 32.16
CA GLU A 65 19.75 -3.02 33.04
C GLU A 65 20.05 -1.54 32.80
N ALA A 66 19.03 -0.70 32.96
CA ALA A 66 19.17 0.75 32.87
C ALA A 66 19.83 1.28 34.15
N ARG A 67 21.15 1.14 34.25
CA ARG A 67 21.96 1.72 35.32
C ARG A 67 22.78 2.89 34.80
N VAL A 68 22.79 3.98 35.55
CA VAL A 68 23.64 5.13 35.26
C VAL A 68 25.04 4.82 35.75
N LEU A 69 25.96 4.59 34.82
CA LEU A 69 27.37 4.34 35.11
C LEU A 69 28.18 5.57 34.65
N PRO A 70 28.91 6.26 35.55
CA PRO A 70 29.68 7.46 35.20
C PRO A 70 30.71 7.23 34.09
N GLU A 71 31.24 6.01 33.97
CA GLU A 71 32.19 5.60 32.92
C GLU A 71 31.60 5.59 31.49
N ASN A 72 30.28 5.58 31.36
CA ASN A 72 29.58 5.56 30.07
C ASN A 72 29.01 6.95 29.69
N ASP A 73 29.41 8.01 30.40
CA ASP A 73 28.92 9.37 30.09
C ASP A 73 29.29 9.79 28.64
N GLY A 74 28.33 10.37 27.94
CA GLY A 74 28.45 10.74 26.53
C GLY A 74 28.46 9.58 25.52
N GLN A 75 28.27 8.32 25.95
CA GLN A 75 28.29 7.15 25.07
C GLN A 75 26.88 6.71 24.63
N LEU A 76 26.80 6.03 23.49
CA LEU A 76 25.55 5.44 23.01
C LEU A 76 25.28 4.13 23.77
N ILE A 77 24.19 4.09 24.54
CA ILE A 77 23.81 2.92 25.33
C ILE A 77 22.55 2.27 24.76
N HIS A 78 22.58 0.95 24.60
CA HIS A 78 21.42 0.11 24.33
C HIS A 78 21.11 -0.72 25.57
N VAL A 79 19.91 -0.60 26.11
CA VAL A 79 19.48 -1.41 27.27
C VAL A 79 18.55 -2.51 26.79
N PHE A 80 18.81 -3.74 27.21
CA PHE A 80 17.98 -4.90 26.89
C PHE A 80 17.68 -5.69 28.15
N GLY A 81 16.53 -6.35 28.22
CA GLY A 81 16.17 -7.13 29.38
C GLY A 81 14.79 -7.74 29.26
N ARG A 82 14.40 -8.52 30.26
CA ARG A 82 13.02 -9.03 30.35
C ARG A 82 12.09 -7.85 30.65
N ALA A 83 11.27 -7.49 29.67
CA ALA A 83 10.18 -6.55 29.89
C ALA A 83 9.09 -7.27 30.72
N ALA A 84 8.90 -6.83 31.95
CA ALA A 84 7.84 -7.27 32.85
C ALA A 84 6.94 -6.08 33.18
N THR A 85 5.69 -6.36 33.52
CA THR A 85 4.73 -5.35 33.99
C THR A 85 3.88 -5.96 35.10
N ASP A 86 3.52 -5.15 36.09
CA ASP A 86 2.55 -5.53 37.12
C ASP A 86 1.11 -5.20 36.67
N GLU A 87 0.96 -4.50 35.55
CA GLU A 87 -0.34 -4.11 35.00
C GLU A 87 -1.07 -5.29 34.34
N VAL A 88 -2.39 -5.32 34.53
CA VAL A 88 -3.29 -6.25 33.86
C VAL A 88 -4.03 -5.50 32.75
N VAL A 89 -3.87 -5.98 31.52
CA VAL A 89 -4.59 -5.45 30.36
C VAL A 89 -5.85 -6.28 30.15
N SER A 90 -6.99 -5.60 29.98
CA SER A 90 -8.30 -6.24 29.81
C SER A 90 -8.96 -5.88 28.48
N ASP A 91 -9.73 -6.83 27.94
CA ASP A 91 -10.69 -6.65 26.86
C ASP A 91 -12.09 -6.97 27.42
N PRO A 92 -12.89 -5.95 27.79
CA PRO A 92 -14.21 -6.15 28.37
C PRO A 92 -15.23 -6.78 27.42
N GLU A 93 -15.05 -6.66 26.10
CA GLU A 93 -16.00 -7.20 25.11
C GLU A 93 -15.92 -8.73 25.02
N PHE A 94 -14.72 -9.28 25.27
CA PHE A 94 -14.45 -10.72 25.26
C PHE A 94 -14.14 -11.29 26.64
N GLU A 95 -14.30 -10.49 27.70
CA GLU A 95 -14.02 -10.86 29.10
C GLU A 95 -12.61 -11.44 29.32
N VAL A 96 -11.62 -10.91 28.59
CA VAL A 96 -10.20 -11.33 28.73
C VAL A 96 -9.48 -10.38 29.67
N ALA A 97 -8.73 -10.90 30.64
CA ALA A 97 -7.81 -10.12 31.48
C ALA A 97 -6.49 -10.89 31.64
N VAL A 98 -5.38 -10.25 31.28
CA VAL A 98 -4.05 -10.87 31.30
C VAL A 98 -3.00 -9.90 31.82
N ASN A 99 -2.08 -10.38 32.67
CA ASN A 99 -0.86 -9.65 32.99
C ASN A 99 0.06 -9.69 31.76
N ALA A 100 0.06 -8.59 31.00
CA ALA A 100 0.79 -8.48 29.75
C ALA A 100 1.05 -7.01 29.43
N ILE A 101 2.16 -6.72 28.76
CA ILE A 101 2.53 -5.35 28.36
C ILE A 101 1.57 -4.82 27.27
N LYS A 102 1.00 -5.70 26.46
CA LYS A 102 0.12 -5.32 25.36
C LYS A 102 -0.84 -6.45 24.99
N LEU A 103 -2.13 -6.16 25.00
CA LEU A 103 -3.16 -7.00 24.39
C LEU A 103 -3.45 -6.48 22.97
N LYS A 104 -3.32 -7.33 21.95
CA LYS A 104 -3.61 -6.96 20.55
C LYS A 104 -4.78 -7.80 20.03
N ARG A 105 -5.93 -7.15 19.86
CA ARG A 105 -7.08 -7.76 19.18
C ARG A 105 -6.87 -7.77 17.67
N LYS A 106 -7.05 -8.92 17.03
CA LYS A 106 -7.13 -9.05 15.58
C LYS A 106 -8.55 -9.49 15.21
N VAL A 107 -9.30 -8.60 14.57
CA VAL A 107 -10.66 -8.88 14.10
C VAL A 107 -10.59 -9.15 12.60
N GLU A 108 -11.17 -10.26 12.16
CA GLU A 108 -11.33 -10.59 10.74
C GLU A 108 -12.82 -10.55 10.38
N MET A 109 -13.16 -9.89 9.27
CA MET A 109 -14.53 -9.81 8.76
C MET A 109 -14.64 -10.62 7.47
N TYR A 110 -15.64 -11.48 7.37
CA TYR A 110 -15.96 -12.20 6.13
C TYR A 110 -17.07 -11.47 5.39
N GLN A 111 -16.82 -11.07 4.15
CA GLN A 111 -17.83 -10.43 3.29
C GLN A 111 -18.08 -11.26 2.03
N TRP A 112 -19.34 -11.32 1.62
CA TRP A 112 -19.74 -11.88 0.33
C TRP A 112 -19.69 -10.81 -0.76
N LYS A 113 -19.01 -11.11 -1.88
CA LYS A 113 -19.03 -10.25 -3.08
C LYS A 113 -19.74 -10.96 -4.22
N GLU A 114 -20.92 -10.45 -4.59
CA GLU A 114 -21.69 -10.96 -5.73
C GLU A 114 -21.00 -10.52 -7.04
N ASN A 115 -20.72 -11.48 -7.93
CA ASN A 115 -20.27 -11.18 -9.29
C ASN A 115 -21.42 -11.42 -10.27
N LYS A 116 -21.73 -10.41 -11.09
CA LYS A 116 -22.71 -10.50 -12.17
C LYS A 116 -22.00 -10.49 -13.51
N LYS A 117 -22.08 -11.59 -14.28
CA LYS A 117 -21.56 -11.63 -15.66
C LYS A 117 -22.74 -11.63 -16.64
N ARG A 118 -22.74 -10.66 -17.57
CA ARG A 118 -23.65 -10.61 -18.72
C ARG A 118 -22.86 -10.91 -19.98
N LYS A 119 -23.26 -11.92 -20.74
CA LYS A 119 -22.70 -12.21 -22.07
C LYS A 119 -23.74 -11.81 -23.12
N THR A 120 -23.32 -11.10 -24.16
CA THR A 120 -24.14 -10.79 -25.34
C THR A 120 -23.57 -11.58 -26.51
N LYS A 121 -24.34 -12.51 -27.09
CA LYS A 121 -23.96 -13.18 -28.35
C LYS A 121 -24.51 -12.36 -29.51
N LYS A 122 -23.64 -12.05 -30.49
CA LYS A 122 -24.03 -11.49 -31.79
C LYS A 122 -24.19 -12.66 -32.77
N ASN A 123 -25.43 -12.99 -33.13
CA ASN A 123 -25.71 -13.87 -34.26
C ASN A 123 -25.91 -13.00 -35.49
N TRP A 124 -25.34 -13.40 -36.63
CA TRP A 124 -25.38 -12.64 -37.88
C TRP A 124 -26.80 -12.43 -38.44
N ALA A 125 -27.81 -13.15 -37.91
CA ALA A 125 -29.19 -13.11 -38.38
C ALA A 125 -30.23 -12.61 -37.34
N ALA A 126 -29.84 -12.11 -36.15
CA ALA A 126 -30.84 -11.65 -35.16
C ALA A 126 -30.36 -10.47 -34.30
N ALA A 127 -31.28 -9.54 -34.04
CA ALA A 127 -31.10 -8.39 -33.14
C ALA A 127 -30.56 -8.82 -31.76
N LYS A 128 -29.64 -8.02 -31.20
CA LYS A 128 -28.93 -8.28 -29.92
C LYS A 128 -29.93 -8.63 -28.81
N LYS A 129 -30.07 -9.92 -28.47
CA LYS A 129 -30.80 -10.33 -27.26
C LYS A 129 -29.81 -10.48 -26.09
N PRO A 130 -29.94 -9.69 -25.01
CA PRO A 130 -29.11 -9.87 -23.82
C PRO A 130 -29.46 -11.20 -23.14
N LEU A 131 -28.45 -12.00 -22.79
CA LEU A 131 -28.66 -13.21 -21.99
C LEU A 131 -28.95 -12.81 -20.52
N PRO A 132 -29.74 -13.62 -19.79
CA PRO A 132 -29.97 -13.39 -18.37
C PRO A 132 -28.64 -13.42 -17.60
N PRO A 133 -28.47 -12.57 -16.59
CA PRO A 133 -27.24 -12.51 -15.82
C PRO A 133 -27.04 -13.82 -15.05
N ILE A 134 -25.86 -14.42 -15.19
CA ILE A 134 -25.43 -15.52 -14.32
C ILE A 134 -24.95 -14.88 -13.02
N ARG A 135 -25.57 -15.23 -11.90
CA ARG A 135 -25.16 -14.83 -10.56
C ARG A 135 -24.35 -15.95 -9.95
N THR A 136 -23.13 -15.66 -9.51
CA THR A 136 -22.36 -16.58 -8.67
C THR A 136 -21.93 -15.85 -7.40
N ALA A 137 -22.26 -16.44 -6.26
CA ALA A 137 -21.73 -16.03 -4.97
C ALA A 137 -20.46 -16.85 -4.70
N ARG A 138 -19.38 -16.17 -4.34
CA ARG A 138 -18.17 -16.82 -3.81
C ARG A 138 -17.94 -16.24 -2.42
N ALA A 139 -17.69 -17.09 -1.43
CA ALA A 139 -17.28 -16.62 -0.11
C ALA A 139 -16.00 -15.79 -0.30
N GLY A 140 -16.02 -14.53 0.13
CA GLY A 140 -14.90 -13.62 -0.03
C GLY A 140 -13.77 -13.98 0.92
N GLN A 141 -12.55 -13.85 0.40
CA GLN A 141 -11.31 -13.96 1.17
C GLN A 141 -11.16 -12.80 2.16
N ARG A 142 -10.40 -13.07 3.23
CA ARG A 142 -10.02 -12.18 4.33
C ARG A 142 -9.65 -10.77 3.84
N ALA A 143 -10.24 -9.75 4.46
CA ALA A 143 -9.74 -8.37 4.39
C ALA A 143 -8.63 -8.15 5.42
#